data_AF-A0A0F9JXJ7-F1
#
_entry.id   AF-A0A0F9JXJ7-F1
#
_cell.length_a   1.000
_cell.length_b   1.000
_cell.length_c   1.000
_cell.angle_alpha   90.00
_cell.angle_beta   90.00
_cell.angle_gamma   90.00
#
_symmetry.space_group_name_H-M   'P 1'
#
loop_
_entity.id
_entity.type
_entity.pdbx_description
1 polymer ?
#
loop_
_entity_poly.entity_id
_entity_poly.type
_entity_poly.pdbx_seq_one_letter_code
_entity_poly.pdbx_strand_id
1 'polypeptide(L)'
;MTPEQQLTSLESSKKLKELGVKQESLYYWLKSWLKSEGEKEYRLFQPSLPKGRENLLGAGYDMHSAFTVAELGELLPAHQLEIRKGHKGWEVKWFKTDALCPECDGSGIVGKRVQRGCSKCKGKGNLENQSNKGMISHQVFEPTEAEAKAKMIIYLLEKKLIEL
;
A
#
# COMPACT_ATOMS: atom_id res chain seq x y z
N MET A 1 -9.93 18.52 -3.47
CA MET A 1 -9.68 17.08 -3.28
C MET A 1 -10.99 16.51 -2.78
N THR A 2 -11.62 15.60 -3.52
CA THR A 2 -12.91 15.03 -3.11
C THR A 2 -12.68 13.82 -2.20
N PRO A 3 -13.64 13.45 -1.32
CA PRO A 3 -13.51 12.28 -0.46
C PRO A 3 -13.20 10.99 -1.22
N GLU A 4 -13.76 10.84 -2.43
CA GLU A 4 -13.54 9.66 -3.28
C GLU A 4 -12.09 9.56 -3.78
N GLN A 5 -11.39 10.69 -3.91
CA GLN A 5 -9.95 10.70 -4.26
C GLN A 5 -9.06 10.28 -3.09
N GLN A 6 -9.61 10.21 -1.87
CA GLN A 6 -8.89 9.80 -0.67
C GLN A 6 -9.13 8.33 -0.30
N LEU A 7 -10.00 7.64 -1.02
CA LEU A 7 -10.45 6.29 -0.70
C LEU A 7 -10.12 5.32 -1.85
N THR A 8 -9.95 4.04 -1.52
CA THR A 8 -9.79 2.99 -2.53
C THR A 8 -11.08 2.75 -3.30
N SER A 9 -10.95 2.45 -4.59
CA SER A 9 -12.06 1.93 -5.38
C SER A 9 -12.59 0.61 -4.81
N LEU A 10 -13.84 0.27 -5.13
CA LEU A 10 -14.42 -1.02 -4.75
C LEU A 10 -13.59 -2.20 -5.26
N GLU A 11 -13.08 -2.10 -6.49
CA GLU A 11 -12.27 -3.14 -7.14
C GLU A 11 -10.99 -3.41 -6.36
N SER A 12 -10.22 -2.35 -6.05
CA SER A 12 -9.02 -2.48 -5.22
C SER A 12 -9.32 -2.97 -3.81
N SER A 13 -10.44 -2.54 -3.22
CA SER A 13 -10.87 -2.98 -1.89
C SER A 13 -11.21 -4.48 -1.85
N LYS A 14 -11.89 -4.99 -2.89
CA LYS A 14 -12.15 -6.43 -3.06
C LYS A 14 -10.87 -7.22 -3.17
N LYS A 15 -9.94 -6.76 -4.02
CA LYS A 15 -8.67 -7.43 -4.25
C LYS A 15 -7.80 -7.47 -2.99
N LEU A 16 -7.74 -6.37 -2.22
CA LEU A 16 -7.04 -6.34 -0.94
C LEU A 16 -7.63 -7.34 0.07
N LYS A 17 -8.96 -7.49 0.11
CA LYS A 17 -9.64 -8.49 0.95
C LYS A 17 -9.28 -9.92 0.53
N GLU A 18 -9.26 -10.20 -0.77
CA GLU A 18 -8.84 -11.51 -1.32
C GLU A 18 -7.40 -11.86 -0.97
N LEU A 19 -6.52 -10.86 -0.90
CA LEU A 19 -5.11 -11.01 -0.52
C LEU A 19 -4.90 -11.09 1.01
N GLY A 20 -5.97 -11.11 1.80
CA GLY A 20 -5.91 -11.30 3.25
C GLY A 20 -5.65 -10.03 4.06
N VAL A 21 -5.68 -8.84 3.43
CA VAL A 21 -5.51 -7.58 4.17
C VAL A 21 -6.66 -7.39 5.15
N LYS A 22 -6.31 -7.12 6.41
CA LYS A 22 -7.27 -6.89 7.49
C LYS A 22 -8.28 -5.81 7.09
N GLN A 23 -9.56 -6.15 7.14
CA GLN A 23 -10.65 -5.26 6.70
C GLN A 23 -11.07 -4.30 7.83
N GLU A 24 -10.15 -3.43 8.22
CA GLU A 24 -10.35 -2.40 9.23
C GLU A 24 -10.08 -1.03 8.62
N SER A 25 -11.15 -0.30 8.31
CA SER A 25 -11.05 1.07 7.79
C SER A 25 -12.17 1.95 8.31
N LEU A 26 -11.97 3.26 8.37
CA LEU A 26 -13.01 4.24 8.73
C LEU A 26 -14.21 4.20 7.77
N TYR A 27 -13.99 3.79 6.52
CA TYR A 27 -15.01 3.74 5.48
C TYR A 27 -15.16 2.32 4.93
N TYR A 28 -16.37 1.99 4.47
CA TYR A 28 -16.67 0.69 3.86
C TYR A 28 -17.52 0.85 2.62
N TRP A 29 -17.25 0.00 1.63
CA TRP A 29 -18.19 -0.30 0.57
C TRP A 29 -19.18 -1.33 1.08
N LEU A 30 -20.45 -0.94 1.19
CA LEU A 30 -21.54 -1.81 1.62
C LEU A 30 -22.45 -2.12 0.44
N LYS A 31 -22.73 -3.41 0.21
CA LYS A 31 -23.74 -3.83 -0.76
C LYS A 31 -25.13 -3.45 -0.28
N SER A 32 -25.83 -2.63 -1.07
CA SER A 32 -27.22 -2.24 -0.78
C SER A 32 -28.18 -3.40 -1.01
N TRP A 33 -29.15 -3.57 -0.12
CA TRP A 33 -30.21 -4.58 -0.20
C TRP A 33 -31.53 -4.04 -0.78
N LEU A 34 -31.57 -2.74 -1.09
CA LEU A 34 -32.81 -2.01 -1.37
C LEU A 34 -33.25 -2.03 -2.84
N LYS A 35 -32.56 -2.73 -3.74
CA LYS A 35 -32.98 -2.85 -5.14
C LYS A 35 -33.49 -4.26 -5.43
N SER A 36 -34.77 -4.35 -5.74
CA SER A 36 -35.39 -5.48 -6.42
C SER A 36 -34.78 -5.62 -7.81
N GLU A 37 -34.18 -6.78 -8.07
CA GLU A 37 -33.73 -7.32 -9.36
C GLU A 37 -32.72 -6.49 -10.19
N GLY A 38 -31.47 -6.96 -10.22
CA GLY A 38 -30.53 -6.74 -11.34
C GLY A 38 -29.20 -6.08 -10.98
N GLU A 39 -29.22 -4.92 -10.32
CA GLU A 39 -27.99 -4.14 -10.08
C GLU A 39 -27.55 -4.17 -8.62
N LYS A 40 -26.42 -4.86 -8.37
CA LYS A 40 -25.71 -4.79 -7.08
C LYS A 40 -25.08 -3.40 -6.95
N GLU A 41 -25.76 -2.49 -6.24
CA GLU A 41 -25.22 -1.17 -5.95
C GLU A 41 -24.41 -1.20 -4.64
N TYR A 42 -23.12 -0.89 -4.71
CA TYR A 42 -22.31 -0.64 -3.52
C TYR A 42 -22.33 0.85 -3.20
N ARG A 43 -22.47 1.17 -1.91
CA ARG A 43 -22.42 2.55 -1.44
C ARG A 43 -21.33 2.72 -0.38
N LEU A 44 -20.77 3.91 -0.33
CA LEU A 44 -19.82 4.27 0.71
C LEU A 44 -20.58 4.48 2.02
N PHE A 45 -20.12 3.82 3.08
CA PHE A 45 -20.71 3.87 4.40
C PHE A 45 -19.63 4.20 5.42
N GLN A 46 -19.89 5.19 6.28
CA GLN A 46 -19.06 5.53 7.42
C GLN A 46 -19.84 5.18 8.71
N PRO A 47 -19.38 4.22 9.52
CA PRO A 47 -20.04 3.88 10.77
C PRO A 47 -19.97 5.06 11.74
N SER A 48 -21.11 5.49 12.27
CA SER A 48 -21.20 6.62 13.21
C SER A 48 -20.77 6.29 14.65
N LEU A 49 -20.62 5.02 15.02
CA LEU A 49 -20.21 4.59 16.36
C LEU A 49 -19.29 3.36 16.34
N PRO A 50 -18.29 3.26 17.24
CA PRO A 50 -17.40 2.08 17.36
C PRO A 50 -18.17 0.78 17.58
N LYS A 51 -19.23 0.81 18.39
CA LYS A 51 -20.09 -0.36 18.69
C LYS A 51 -20.89 -0.86 17.48
N GLY A 52 -21.06 -0.05 16.43
CA GLY A 52 -21.71 -0.47 15.18
C GLY A 52 -20.79 -1.30 14.28
N ARG A 53 -19.48 -1.16 14.44
CA ARG A 53 -18.47 -1.78 13.55
C ARG A 53 -18.42 -3.30 13.72
N GLU A 54 -18.41 -3.77 14.97
CA GLU A 54 -18.36 -5.20 15.31
C GLU A 54 -19.66 -5.91 14.90
N ASN A 55 -20.81 -5.28 15.13
CA ASN A 55 -22.11 -5.81 14.74
C ASN A 55 -22.27 -5.92 13.22
N LEU A 56 -21.72 -4.98 12.46
CA LEU A 56 -21.75 -5.01 10.99
C LEU A 56 -20.87 -6.12 10.41
N LEU A 57 -19.66 -6.29 10.96
CA LEU A 57 -18.75 -7.37 10.56
C LEU A 57 -19.32 -8.76 10.91
N GLY A 58 -20.02 -8.89 12.04
CA GLY A 58 -20.63 -10.14 12.48
C GLY A 58 -21.93 -10.53 11.76
N ALA A 59 -22.66 -9.56 11.18
CA ALA A 59 -23.97 -9.80 10.58
C ALA A 59 -23.93 -10.39 9.15
N GLY A 60 -22.75 -10.78 8.64
CA GLY A 60 -22.63 -11.44 7.34
C GLY A 60 -22.87 -10.53 6.13
N TYR A 61 -22.79 -9.21 6.32
CA TYR A 61 -22.91 -8.25 5.23
C TYR A 61 -21.73 -8.36 4.25
N ASP A 62 -22.03 -8.22 2.94
CA ASP A 62 -21.00 -8.11 1.92
C ASP A 62 -20.38 -6.70 1.95
N MET A 63 -19.31 -6.59 2.74
CA MET A 63 -18.58 -5.36 3.01
C MET A 63 -17.10 -5.46 2.62
N HIS A 64 -16.56 -4.36 2.13
CA HIS A 64 -15.14 -4.19 1.83
C HIS A 64 -14.63 -2.87 2.41
N SER A 65 -13.45 -2.86 3.02
CA SER A 65 -12.84 -1.65 3.55
C SER A 65 -12.49 -0.68 2.43
N ALA A 66 -12.99 0.56 2.52
CA ALA A 66 -12.63 1.65 1.62
C ALA A 66 -11.45 2.40 2.25
N PHE A 67 -10.24 1.89 2.05
CA PHE A 67 -9.05 2.39 2.74
C PHE A 67 -8.71 3.82 2.35
N THR A 68 -8.35 4.63 3.34
CA THR A 68 -7.86 5.99 3.12
C THR A 68 -6.40 6.00 2.67
N VAL A 69 -5.96 7.10 2.05
CA VAL A 69 -4.55 7.35 1.72
C VAL A 69 -3.61 7.18 2.92
N ALA A 70 -4.08 7.55 4.12
CA ALA A 70 -3.33 7.44 5.36
C ALA A 70 -3.23 5.98 5.81
N GLU A 71 -4.35 5.25 5.87
CA GLU A 71 -4.39 3.82 6.21
C GLU A 71 -3.48 3.00 5.27
N LEU A 72 -3.56 3.24 3.95
CA LEU A 72 -2.66 2.57 2.99
C LEU A 72 -1.19 2.95 3.19
N GLY A 73 -0.91 4.14 3.71
CA GLY A 73 0.45 4.58 4.03
C GLY A 73 1.07 3.79 5.18
N GLU A 74 0.26 3.32 6.13
CA GLU A 74 0.71 2.49 7.24
C GLU A 74 0.99 1.04 6.83
N LEU A 75 0.28 0.55 5.79
CA LEU A 75 0.50 -0.79 5.23
C LEU A 75 1.75 -0.90 4.35
N LEU A 76 2.34 0.24 3.97
CA LEU A 76 3.41 0.33 3.00
C LEU A 76 4.79 0.47 3.68
N PRO A 77 5.85 -0.21 3.22
CA PRO A 77 7.18 -0.10 3.81
C PRO A 77 7.81 1.26 3.49
N ALA A 78 7.63 2.25 4.38
CA ALA A 78 7.97 3.65 4.16
C ALA A 78 9.41 3.91 3.66
N HIS A 79 10.38 3.10 4.10
CA HIS A 79 11.80 3.26 3.74
C HIS A 79 12.14 2.75 2.32
N GLN A 80 11.21 2.05 1.66
CA GLN A 80 11.37 1.42 0.34
C GLN A 80 10.52 2.09 -0.75
N LEU A 81 9.99 3.28 -0.48
CA LEU A 81 9.03 3.94 -1.35
C LEU A 81 9.46 5.35 -1.76
N GLU A 82 9.07 5.73 -2.97
CA GLU A 82 9.02 7.12 -3.42
C GLU A 82 7.62 7.40 -3.96
N ILE A 83 6.97 8.42 -3.42
CA ILE A 83 5.65 8.85 -3.86
C ILE A 83 5.79 10.25 -4.43
N ARG A 84 5.29 10.46 -5.65
CA ARG A 84 5.35 11.75 -6.33
C ARG A 84 4.02 12.08 -6.99
N LYS A 85 3.63 13.35 -6.92
CA LYS A 85 2.48 13.88 -7.67
C LYS A 85 2.98 14.51 -8.96
N GLY A 86 2.59 13.94 -10.10
CA GLY A 86 2.85 14.48 -11.43
C GLY A 86 1.64 15.23 -11.99
N HIS A 87 1.78 15.75 -13.21
CA HIS A 87 0.70 16.47 -13.90
C HIS A 87 -0.51 15.60 -14.24
N LYS A 88 -0.32 14.29 -14.41
CA LYS A 88 -1.37 13.36 -14.85
C LYS A 88 -1.92 12.47 -13.73
N GLY A 89 -1.35 12.53 -12.51
CA GLY A 89 -1.68 11.60 -11.44
C GLY A 89 -0.56 11.40 -10.43
N TRP A 90 -0.62 10.30 -9.70
CA TRP A 90 0.29 9.88 -8.65
C TRP A 90 1.15 8.72 -9.12
N GLU A 91 2.44 8.84 -8.85
CA GLU A 91 3.44 7.82 -9.12
C GLU A 91 3.95 7.27 -7.78
N VAL A 92 3.82 5.96 -7.59
CA VAL A 92 4.39 5.24 -6.45
C VAL A 92 5.46 4.31 -6.98
N LYS A 93 6.71 4.51 -6.55
CA LYS A 93 7.83 3.63 -6.85
C LYS A 93 8.21 2.88 -5.60
N TRP A 94 8.28 1.56 -5.73
CA TRP A 94 8.85 0.70 -4.72
C TRP A 94 10.18 0.15 -5.22
N PHE A 95 11.13 -0.01 -4.31
CA PHE A 95 12.41 -0.62 -4.59
C PHE A 95 12.84 -1.48 -3.41
N LYS A 96 13.35 -2.67 -3.72
CA LYS A 96 14.07 -3.51 -2.77
C LYS A 96 15.53 -3.54 -3.16
N THR A 97 16.37 -3.20 -2.18
CA THR A 97 17.82 -3.34 -2.30
C THR A 97 18.23 -4.52 -1.45
N ASP A 98 18.78 -5.55 -2.10
CA ASP A 98 19.43 -6.66 -1.41
C ASP A 98 20.89 -6.32 -1.03
N ALA A 99 21.32 -5.07 -1.25
CA ALA A 99 22.64 -4.60 -0.84
C ALA A 99 22.71 -4.42 0.68
N LEU A 100 22.75 -5.54 1.40
CA LEU A 100 23.23 -5.58 2.78
C LEU A 100 24.72 -5.24 2.74
N CYS A 101 25.16 -4.36 3.63
CA CYS A 101 26.58 -4.10 3.76
C CYS A 101 27.29 -5.38 4.24
N PRO A 102 28.31 -5.87 3.52
CA PRO A 102 28.94 -7.18 3.78
C PRO A 102 29.70 -7.24 5.11
N GLU A 103 29.94 -6.08 5.73
CA GLU A 103 30.67 -5.94 7.00
C GLU A 103 29.73 -5.72 8.20
N CYS A 104 28.49 -5.30 7.97
CA CYS A 104 27.56 -4.90 9.02
C CYS A 104 26.24 -5.71 9.02
N ASP A 105 26.16 -6.81 8.26
CA ASP A 105 24.97 -7.64 8.00
C ASP A 105 23.71 -6.79 7.70
N GLY A 106 23.90 -5.68 6.97
CA GLY A 106 22.80 -4.78 6.62
C GLY A 106 22.15 -3.99 7.75
N SER A 107 22.73 -3.97 8.95
CA SER A 107 22.25 -3.12 10.06
C SER A 107 22.52 -1.61 9.87
N GLY A 108 23.12 -1.21 8.75
CA GLY A 108 23.25 0.19 8.34
C GLY A 108 22.56 0.45 7.00
N ILE A 109 21.90 1.62 6.90
CA ILE A 109 21.20 2.05 5.68
C ILE A 109 22.25 2.51 4.65
N VAL A 110 22.32 1.84 3.50
CA VAL A 110 23.05 2.34 2.33
C VAL A 110 22.13 3.32 1.61
N GLY A 111 22.48 4.61 1.62
CA GLY A 111 21.66 5.64 0.97
C GLY A 111 21.57 5.43 -0.55
N LYS A 112 20.45 5.86 -1.16
CA LYS A 112 20.09 5.81 -2.60
C LYS A 112 21.11 6.37 -3.60
N ARG A 113 22.25 6.87 -3.13
CA ARG A 113 23.38 7.30 -3.96
C ARG A 113 24.61 6.66 -3.36
N VAL A 114 25.38 6.02 -4.22
CA VAL A 114 26.59 5.19 -4.04
C VAL A 114 27.75 5.89 -3.28
N GLN A 115 27.49 6.85 -2.39
CA GLN A 115 28.51 7.71 -1.77
C GLN A 115 28.42 7.86 -0.24
N ARG A 116 27.39 7.32 0.42
CA ARG A 116 27.37 7.28 1.90
C ARG A 116 27.56 5.84 2.35
N GLY A 117 28.76 5.53 2.85
CA GLY A 117 29.09 4.23 3.42
C GLY A 117 28.14 3.81 4.55
N CYS A 118 27.99 2.50 4.83
CA CYS A 118 27.12 2.00 5.91
C CYS A 118 27.41 2.79 7.20
N SER A 119 26.38 3.39 7.78
CA SER A 119 26.47 4.25 8.98
C SER A 119 27.15 3.56 10.16
N LYS A 120 27.03 2.22 10.23
CA LYS A 120 27.61 1.39 11.27
C LYS A 120 29.07 1.01 11.02
N CYS A 121 29.44 0.69 9.77
CA CYS A 121 30.82 0.33 9.42
C CYS A 121 31.66 1.54 8.94
N LYS A 122 31.09 2.75 8.96
CA LYS A 122 31.71 4.00 8.50
C LYS A 122 32.25 3.92 7.06
N GLY A 123 31.58 3.14 6.22
CA GLY A 123 31.98 2.95 4.82
C GLY A 123 33.08 1.93 4.55
N LYS A 124 33.45 1.08 5.53
CA LYS A 124 34.35 -0.05 5.28
C LYS A 124 33.78 -1.08 4.29
N GLY A 125 32.47 -1.29 4.30
CA GLY A 125 31.77 -2.10 3.30
C GLY A 125 31.51 -1.30 2.03
N ASN A 126 32.55 -0.68 1.46
CA ASN A 126 32.45 0.14 0.27
C ASN A 126 32.14 -0.78 -0.91
N LEU A 127 30.88 -0.78 -1.37
CA LEU A 127 30.47 -1.43 -2.61
C LEU A 127 30.93 -0.54 -3.78
N GLU A 128 32.24 -0.38 -3.94
CA GLU A 128 32.80 0.06 -5.21
C GLU A 128 32.38 -0.98 -6.26
N ASN A 129 31.56 -0.56 -7.21
CA ASN A 129 31.21 -1.31 -8.42
C ASN A 129 30.20 -2.46 -8.30
N GLN A 130 29.16 -2.33 -7.46
CA GLN A 130 27.91 -3.03 -7.74
C GLN A 130 26.87 -2.07 -8.33
N SER A 131 27.00 -1.83 -9.64
CA SER A 131 25.96 -1.23 -10.46
C SER A 131 24.68 -2.06 -10.36
N ASN A 132 23.71 -1.64 -9.53
CA ASN A 132 22.32 -2.14 -9.48
C ASN A 132 22.10 -3.67 -9.51
N LYS A 133 23.11 -4.51 -9.23
CA LYS A 133 22.97 -5.97 -9.23
C LYS A 133 22.07 -6.34 -8.04
N GLY A 134 20.84 -6.71 -8.32
CA GLY A 134 19.85 -7.13 -7.32
C GLY A 134 18.84 -6.06 -6.89
N MET A 135 18.83 -4.87 -7.50
CA MET A 135 17.78 -3.89 -7.20
C MET A 135 16.51 -4.23 -7.98
N ILE A 136 15.47 -4.70 -7.28
CA ILE A 136 14.14 -4.88 -7.86
C ILE A 136 13.39 -3.56 -7.66
N SER A 137 12.81 -3.02 -8.72
CA SER A 137 11.95 -1.84 -8.64
C SER A 137 10.64 -2.05 -9.38
N HIS A 138 9.56 -1.54 -8.82
CA HIS A 138 8.26 -1.50 -9.46
C HIS A 138 7.67 -0.10 -9.36
N GLN A 139 6.94 0.32 -10.39
CA GLN A 139 6.30 1.63 -10.43
C GLN A 139 4.84 1.48 -10.83
N VAL A 140 3.98 2.22 -10.14
CA VAL A 140 2.55 2.29 -10.39
C VAL A 140 2.19 3.74 -10.62
N PHE A 141 1.29 3.96 -11.59
CA PHE A 141 0.79 5.28 -11.93
C PHE A 141 -0.74 5.27 -11.96
N GLU A 142 -1.37 6.11 -11.15
CA GLU A 142 -2.83 6.20 -11.06
C GLU A 142 -3.32 7.64 -10.89
N PRO A 143 -4.56 7.97 -11.28
CA PRO A 143 -5.11 9.32 -11.12
C PRO A 143 -5.18 9.80 -9.66
N THR A 144 -5.38 8.89 -8.70
CA THR A 144 -5.50 9.20 -7.27
C THR A 144 -4.38 8.54 -6.46
N GLU A 145 -4.01 9.15 -5.34
CA GLU A 145 -2.98 8.62 -4.45
C GLU A 145 -3.42 7.30 -3.81
N ALA A 146 -4.69 7.21 -3.40
CA ALA A 146 -5.25 6.02 -2.80
C ALA A 146 -5.15 4.82 -3.75
N GLU A 147 -5.49 5.01 -5.03
CA GLU A 147 -5.43 3.93 -6.02
C GLU A 147 -3.99 3.55 -6.33
N ALA A 148 -3.07 4.52 -6.46
CA ALA A 148 -1.66 4.25 -6.69
C ALA A 148 -1.04 3.42 -5.54
N LYS A 149 -1.36 3.78 -4.28
CA LYS A 149 -0.90 3.05 -3.10
C LYS A 149 -1.53 1.66 -3.01
N ALA A 150 -2.84 1.54 -3.25
CA ALA A 150 -3.54 0.26 -3.20
C ALA A 150 -2.99 -0.73 -4.21
N LYS A 151 -2.79 -0.31 -5.47
CA LYS A 151 -2.19 -1.15 -6.51
C LYS A 151 -0.74 -1.53 -6.19
N MET A 152 0.02 -0.64 -5.55
CA MET A 152 1.36 -1.00 -5.06
C MET A 152 1.29 -2.09 -3.99
N ILE A 153 0.40 -1.97 -2.99
CA ILE A 153 0.23 -3.01 -1.96
C ILE A 153 -0.20 -4.34 -2.58
N ILE A 154 -1.18 -4.32 -3.48
CA ILE A 154 -1.64 -5.50 -4.22
C ILE A 154 -0.47 -6.18 -4.92
N TYR A 155 0.34 -5.42 -5.66
CA TYR A 155 1.53 -5.95 -6.34
C TYR A 155 2.51 -6.60 -5.34
N LEU A 156 2.81 -5.92 -4.23
CA LEU A 156 3.77 -6.43 -3.24
C LEU A 156 3.27 -7.72 -2.58
N LEU A 157 1.98 -7.82 -2.26
CA LEU A 157 1.37 -9.03 -1.70
C LEU A 157 1.32 -10.18 -2.71
N GLU A 158 0.90 -9.92 -3.96
CA GLU A 158 0.85 -10.94 -5.01
C GLU A 158 2.23 -11.53 -5.33
N LYS A 159 3.28 -10.71 -5.22
CA LYS A 159 4.68 -11.13 -5.38
C LYS A 159 5.33 -11.63 -4.09
N LYS A 160 4.60 -11.68 -2.97
CA LYS A 160 5.11 -12.08 -1.65
C LYS A 160 6.35 -11.29 -1.23
N LEU A 161 6.36 -10.00 -1.57
CA LEU A 161 7.43 -9.07 -1.23
C LEU A 161 7.23 -8.42 0.14
N ILE A 162 5.99 -8.43 0.64
CA ILE A 162 5.59 -8.04 2.00
C ILE A 162 4.56 -9.04 2.54
N GLU A 163 4.37 -9.05 3.85
CA GLU A 163 3.31 -9.74 4.58
C GLU A 163 2.67 -8.73 5.54
N LEU A 164 1.34 -8.83 5.75
CA LEU A 164 0.54 -7.89 6.54
C LEU A 164 -0.29 -8.62 7.60
#